data_AF-A0A9P6P100-F1
#
_entry.id   AF-A0A9P6P100-F1
#
_cell.length_a   1.000
_cell.length_b   1.000
_cell.length_c   1.000
_cell.angle_alpha   90.00
_cell.angle_beta   90.00
_cell.angle_gamma   90.00
#
_symmetry.space_group_name_H-M   'P 1'
#
loop_
_entity.id
_entity.type
_entity.pdbx_description
1 polymer ?
#
loop_
_entity_poly.entity_id
_entity_poly.type
_entity_poly.pdbx_seq_one_letter_code
_entity_poly.pdbx_strand_id
1 'polypeptide(L)'
;MSPYANVLRTRQYVELGDELCELVNRDLVFYPHLKYASAQLFAGSILRNNITGKAVMANTIEMYGRKKSVDLHREPFGKLKDIALPTSLPPPIQTRYTNVWPLTLPTRDGPKLVIGTLSGNALVTSATRLDQVELSYLNIIMVSETKLHNL
;
A
#
# COMPACT_ATOMS: atom_id res chain seq x y z
N MET A 1 5.86 24.39 1.67
CA MET A 1 6.11 23.27 2.60
C MET A 1 4.81 22.51 2.79
N SER A 2 4.86 21.18 2.95
CA SER A 2 3.68 20.37 3.26
C SER A 2 2.98 20.87 4.52
N PRO A 3 1.64 20.97 4.56
CA PRO A 3 0.91 21.36 5.77
C PRO A 3 1.11 20.37 6.93
N TYR A 4 1.49 19.12 6.61
CA TYR A 4 1.72 18.05 7.58
C TYR A 4 3.15 17.99 8.12
N ALA A 5 4.08 18.81 7.62
CA ALA A 5 5.50 18.70 7.93
C ALA A 5 5.82 18.73 9.43
N ASN A 6 5.14 19.59 10.20
CA ASN A 6 5.35 19.70 11.65
C ASN A 6 4.90 18.43 12.38
N VAL A 7 3.72 17.90 12.04
CA VAL A 7 3.20 16.67 12.65
C VAL A 7 4.10 15.48 12.31
N LEU A 8 4.50 15.35 11.05
CA LEU A 8 5.37 14.24 10.62
C LEU A 8 6.74 14.27 11.30
N ARG A 9 7.30 15.47 11.56
CA ARG A 9 8.57 15.61 12.31
C ARG A 9 8.49 15.14 13.76
N THR A 10 7.29 15.15 14.37
CA THR A 10 7.11 14.65 15.74
C THR A 10 7.03 13.13 15.83
N ARG A 11 6.86 12.44 14.69
CA ARG A 11 6.73 10.99 14.62
C ARG A 11 8.05 10.34 14.21
N GLN A 12 8.31 9.16 14.74
CA GLN A 12 9.40 8.31 14.28
C GLN A 12 8.88 7.36 13.22
N TYR A 13 9.52 7.37 12.05
CA TYR A 13 9.25 6.45 10.96
C TYR A 13 10.42 5.50 10.83
N VAL A 14 10.12 4.22 10.64
CA VAL A 14 11.11 3.18 10.35
C VAL A 14 10.95 2.76 8.90
N GLU A 15 12.07 2.61 8.21
CA GLU A 15 12.08 2.10 6.84
C GLU A 15 11.65 0.62 6.82
N LEU A 16 10.94 0.21 5.77
CA LEU A 16 10.48 -1.17 5.64
C LEU A 16 11.68 -2.12 5.48
N GLY A 17 11.93 -2.94 6.49
CA GLY A 17 13.03 -3.90 6.51
C GLY A 17 12.75 -5.20 5.77
N ASP A 18 13.80 -6.00 5.57
CA ASP A 18 13.73 -7.28 4.85
C ASP A 18 12.80 -8.30 5.52
N GLU A 19 12.81 -8.37 6.86
CA GLU A 19 11.93 -9.26 7.63
C GLU A 19 10.44 -8.97 7.38
N LEU A 20 10.09 -7.69 7.31
CA LEU A 20 8.73 -7.25 7.02
C LEU A 20 8.37 -7.50 5.55
N CYS A 21 9.33 -7.34 4.63
CA CYS A 21 9.14 -7.72 3.23
C CYS A 21 8.91 -9.22 3.08
N GLU A 22 9.63 -10.07 3.81
CA GLU A 22 9.40 -11.52 3.83
C GLU A 22 8.00 -11.83 4.39
N LEU A 23 7.65 -11.21 5.52
CA LEU A 23 6.37 -11.43 6.21
C LEU A 23 5.18 -11.18 5.28
N VAL A 24 5.14 -10.04 4.59
CA VAL A 24 4.02 -9.69 3.69
C VAL A 24 3.96 -10.58 2.45
N ASN A 25 5.06 -11.23 2.08
CA ASN A 25 5.13 -12.12 0.92
C ASN A 25 4.82 -13.60 1.24
N ARG A 26 4.56 -13.95 2.50
CA ARG A 26 4.16 -15.31 2.88
C ARG A 26 2.81 -15.68 2.29
N ASP A 27 2.62 -16.98 2.02
CA ASP A 27 1.42 -17.51 1.38
C ASP A 27 0.18 -17.31 2.27
N LEU A 28 -0.76 -16.52 1.78
CA LEU A 28 -2.02 -16.21 2.46
C LEU A 28 -3.00 -17.40 2.52
N VAL A 29 -2.77 -18.47 1.74
CA VAL A 29 -3.52 -19.73 1.87
C VAL A 29 -3.24 -20.37 3.23
N PHE A 30 -1.96 -20.46 3.60
CA PHE A 30 -1.52 -21.11 4.83
C PHE A 30 -1.60 -20.15 6.03
N TYR A 31 -1.40 -18.85 5.80
CA TYR A 31 -1.38 -17.83 6.85
C TYR A 31 -2.39 -16.71 6.56
N PRO A 32 -3.71 -16.99 6.59
CA PRO A 32 -4.75 -16.03 6.21
C PRO A 32 -4.81 -14.81 7.12
N HIS A 33 -4.33 -14.91 8.36
CA HIS A 33 -4.26 -13.78 9.31
C HIS A 33 -3.26 -12.70 8.87
N LEU A 34 -2.25 -13.06 8.07
CA LEU A 34 -1.24 -12.11 7.60
C LEU A 34 -1.85 -11.01 6.73
N LYS A 35 -3.02 -11.22 6.11
CA LYS A 35 -3.68 -10.13 5.38
C LYS A 35 -4.06 -8.97 6.29
N TYR A 36 -4.48 -9.23 7.53
CA TYR A 36 -4.84 -8.19 8.49
C TYR A 36 -3.59 -7.52 9.06
N ALA A 37 -2.56 -8.32 9.37
CA ALA A 37 -1.27 -7.79 9.83
C ALA A 37 -0.62 -6.91 8.76
N SER A 38 -0.58 -7.34 7.51
CA SER A 38 -0.07 -6.57 6.37
C SER A 38 -0.88 -5.30 6.12
N ALA A 39 -2.21 -5.33 6.29
CA ALA A 39 -3.04 -4.14 6.17
C ALA A 39 -2.67 -3.08 7.23
N GLN A 40 -2.48 -3.51 8.49
CA GLN A 40 -2.02 -2.63 9.57
C GLN A 40 -0.59 -2.14 9.35
N LEU A 41 0.30 -3.00 8.86
CA LEU A 41 1.68 -2.63 8.55
C LEU A 41 1.76 -1.51 7.51
N PHE A 42 0.95 -1.58 6.45
CA PHE A 42 0.94 -0.58 5.39
C PHE A 42 0.09 0.66 5.73
N ALA A 43 -0.82 0.57 6.69
CA ALA A 43 -1.57 1.73 7.17
C ALA A 43 -0.61 2.72 7.86
N GLY A 44 -0.69 3.99 7.48
CA GLY A 44 0.23 5.05 7.91
C GLY A 44 1.58 5.06 7.18
N SER A 45 1.84 4.13 6.26
CA SER A 45 3.09 4.10 5.50
C SER A 45 3.21 5.31 4.56
N ILE A 46 4.43 5.82 4.40
CA ILE A 46 4.73 6.92 3.48
C ILE A 46 5.37 6.33 2.22
N LEU A 47 4.66 6.45 1.10
CA LEU A 47 5.13 6.05 -0.20
C LEU A 47 5.74 7.27 -0.90
N ARG A 48 7.06 7.24 -1.13
CA ARG A 48 7.80 8.33 -1.76
C ARG A 48 8.39 7.90 -3.09
N ASN A 49 8.08 8.65 -4.13
CA ASN A 49 8.73 8.48 -5.42
C ASN A 49 10.02 9.31 -5.44
N ASN A 50 11.17 8.64 -5.45
CA ASN A 50 12.48 9.30 -5.38
C ASN A 50 12.85 10.08 -6.65
N ILE A 51 12.24 9.77 -7.80
CA ILE A 51 12.50 10.45 -9.07
C ILE A 51 11.74 11.79 -9.13
N THR A 52 10.46 11.77 -8.76
CA THR A 52 9.56 12.93 -8.88
C THR A 52 9.46 13.75 -7.60
N GLY A 53 9.93 13.21 -6.46
CA GLY A 53 9.79 13.83 -5.14
C GLY A 53 8.38 13.78 -4.55
N LYS A 54 7.38 13.24 -5.29
CA LYS A 54 6.01 13.10 -4.81
C LYS A 54 5.92 12.10 -3.68
N ALA A 55 5.08 12.38 -2.69
CA ALA A 55 4.90 11.54 -1.52
C ALA A 55 3.44 11.50 -1.09
N VAL A 56 3.00 10.31 -0.67
CA VAL A 56 1.66 10.08 -0.16
C VAL A 56 1.73 9.22 1.09
N MET A 57 0.92 9.53 2.09
CA MET A 57 0.69 8.66 3.24
C MET A 57 -0.55 7.80 2.98
N ALA A 58 -0.43 6.48 3.09
CA ALA A 58 -1.59 5.61 3.03
C ALA A 58 -2.35 5.68 4.36
N ASN A 59 -3.62 6.09 4.32
CA ASN A 59 -4.43 6.18 5.55
C ASN A 59 -5.11 4.85 5.85
N THR A 60 -5.67 4.22 4.83
CA THR A 60 -6.39 2.95 4.95
C THR A 60 -5.97 2.00 3.84
N ILE A 61 -5.84 0.73 4.22
CA ILE A 61 -5.36 -0.34 3.35
C ILE A 61 -6.37 -1.49 3.41
N GLU A 62 -6.68 -2.03 2.24
CA GLU A 62 -7.42 -3.28 2.10
C GLU A 62 -6.53 -4.34 1.43
N MET A 63 -6.28 -5.44 2.13
CA MET A 63 -5.42 -6.52 1.65
C MET A 63 -6.25 -7.62 1.01
N TYR A 64 -5.87 -8.02 -0.20
CA TYR A 64 -6.50 -9.11 -0.94
C TYR A 64 -5.51 -10.20 -1.32
N GLY A 65 -5.99 -11.43 -1.36
CA GLY A 65 -5.25 -12.56 -1.92
C GLY A 65 -5.19 -12.55 -3.44
N ARG A 66 -4.13 -13.14 -4.01
CA ARG A 66 -3.94 -13.17 -5.48
C ARG A 66 -4.74 -14.28 -6.19
N LYS A 67 -5.14 -15.34 -5.48
CA LYS A 67 -5.84 -16.51 -6.04
C LYS A 67 -7.32 -16.49 -5.67
N LYS A 68 -8.19 -16.98 -6.57
CA LYS A 68 -9.66 -17.00 -6.36
C LYS A 68 -10.05 -17.82 -5.14
N SER A 69 -9.28 -18.88 -4.83
CA SER A 69 -9.48 -19.72 -3.66
C SER A 69 -9.12 -19.04 -2.34
N VAL A 70 -8.34 -17.96 -2.38
CA VAL A 70 -7.95 -17.17 -1.21
C VAL A 70 -8.85 -15.96 -1.05
N ASP A 71 -9.14 -15.28 -2.17
CA ASP A 71 -9.93 -14.06 -2.18
C ASP A 71 -10.77 -13.96 -3.46
N LEU A 72 -12.07 -13.74 -3.30
CA LEU A 72 -13.01 -13.59 -4.40
C LEU A 72 -12.83 -12.23 -5.10
N HIS A 73 -12.37 -11.23 -4.37
CA HIS A 73 -12.14 -9.85 -4.83
C HIS A 73 -10.72 -9.61 -5.33
N ARG A 74 -9.99 -10.68 -5.63
CA ARG A 74 -8.63 -10.63 -6.18
C ARG A 74 -8.53 -9.76 -7.43
N GLU A 75 -7.31 -9.30 -7.68
CA GLU A 75 -6.95 -8.68 -8.95
C GLU A 75 -7.28 -9.61 -10.14
N PRO A 76 -7.90 -9.09 -11.22
CA PRO A 76 -8.04 -9.80 -12.48
C PRO A 76 -6.67 -10.15 -13.07
N PHE A 77 -6.54 -11.32 -13.68
CA PHE A 77 -5.33 -11.70 -14.41
C PHE A 77 -5.70 -12.22 -15.81
N GLY A 78 -4.75 -12.20 -16.73
CA GLY A 78 -4.89 -12.79 -18.06
C GLY A 78 -4.65 -11.79 -19.19
N LYS A 79 -5.24 -12.08 -20.34
CA LYS A 79 -5.14 -11.25 -21.55
C LYS A 79 -6.52 -10.79 -21.98
N LEU A 80 -6.61 -9.56 -22.48
CA LEU A 80 -7.77 -9.04 -23.17
C LEU A 80 -7.34 -8.68 -24.60
N LYS A 81 -7.93 -9.32 -25.61
CA LYS A 81 -7.57 -9.12 -27.03
C LYS A 81 -6.04 -9.23 -27.26
N ASP A 82 -5.44 -10.31 -26.76
CA ASP A 82 -4.00 -10.61 -26.78
C ASP A 82 -3.07 -9.65 -26.01
N ILE A 83 -3.62 -8.60 -25.41
CA ILE A 83 -2.87 -7.68 -24.56
C ILE A 83 -2.93 -8.17 -23.11
N ALA A 84 -1.77 -8.35 -22.47
CA ALA A 84 -1.69 -8.68 -21.06
C ALA A 84 -2.30 -7.55 -20.21
N LEU A 85 -3.19 -7.90 -19.29
CA LEU A 85 -3.73 -6.91 -18.37
C LEU A 85 -2.62 -6.40 -17.44
N PRO A 86 -2.59 -5.09 -17.14
CA PRO A 86 -1.69 -4.54 -16.12
C PRO A 86 -1.87 -5.29 -14.80
N THR A 87 -0.76 -5.56 -14.10
CA THR A 87 -0.79 -6.31 -12.85
C THR A 87 0.03 -5.64 -11.75
N SER A 88 -0.38 -5.86 -10.50
CA SER A 88 0.38 -5.51 -9.29
C SER A 88 1.56 -6.43 -8.99
N LEU A 89 1.86 -7.44 -9.81
CA LEU A 89 2.99 -8.32 -9.52
C LEU A 89 4.30 -7.51 -9.46
N PRO A 90 5.13 -7.73 -8.41
CA PRO A 90 6.46 -7.15 -8.38
C PRO A 90 7.23 -7.52 -9.64
N PRO A 91 7.91 -6.57 -10.29
CA PRO A 91 8.74 -6.87 -11.45
C PRO A 91 9.88 -7.82 -11.04
N PRO A 92 10.37 -8.69 -11.95
CA PRO A 92 11.46 -9.64 -11.68
C PRO A 92 12.82 -8.93 -11.69
N ILE A 93 12.94 -7.85 -10.92
CA ILE A 93 14.15 -7.05 -10.74
C ILE A 93 14.45 -6.96 -9.25
N GLN A 94 15.73 -6.87 -8.91
CA GLN A 94 16.12 -6.63 -7.54
C GLN A 94 15.85 -5.16 -7.19
N THR A 95 15.04 -4.95 -6.16
CA THR A 95 14.72 -3.61 -5.64
C THR A 95 15.09 -3.54 -4.17
N ARG A 96 15.08 -2.34 -3.60
CA ARG A 96 15.32 -2.15 -2.16
C ARG A 96 14.32 -2.90 -1.29
N TYR A 97 13.06 -2.98 -1.71
CA TYR A 97 12.00 -3.68 -1.00
C TYR A 97 11.66 -4.95 -1.74
N THR A 98 12.33 -6.03 -1.38
CA THR A 98 12.22 -7.31 -2.07
C THR A 98 10.76 -7.73 -2.19
N ASN A 99 10.29 -7.92 -3.43
CA ASN A 99 8.92 -8.37 -3.72
C ASN A 99 7.80 -7.47 -3.15
N VAL A 100 8.09 -6.19 -2.88
CA VAL A 100 7.09 -5.20 -2.47
C VAL A 100 7.16 -4.02 -3.43
N TRP A 101 6.09 -3.80 -4.19
CA TRP A 101 6.11 -2.84 -5.30
C TRP A 101 4.88 -1.93 -5.30
N PRO A 102 5.01 -0.68 -4.83
CA PRO A 102 3.97 0.32 -4.97
C PRO A 102 3.80 0.76 -6.43
N LEU A 103 2.56 0.74 -6.93
CA LEU A 103 2.22 1.15 -8.28
C LEU A 103 0.79 1.67 -8.37
N THR A 104 0.48 2.37 -9.46
CA THR A 104 -0.88 2.76 -9.79
C THR A 104 -1.41 1.86 -10.90
N LEU A 105 -2.52 1.17 -10.63
CA LEU A 105 -3.18 0.32 -11.63
C LEU A 105 -4.35 1.05 -12.28
N PRO A 106 -4.47 1.05 -13.62
CA PRO A 106 -5.66 1.53 -14.28
C PRO A 106 -6.82 0.55 -14.02
N THR A 107 -7.90 1.04 -13.45
CA THR A 107 -9.13 0.25 -13.26
C THR A 107 -10.31 0.95 -13.91
N ARG A 108 -11.43 0.24 -14.06
CA ARG A 108 -12.66 0.79 -14.66
C ARG A 108 -13.17 2.04 -13.94
N ASP A 109 -12.99 2.09 -12.63
CA ASP A 109 -13.47 3.19 -11.78
C ASP A 109 -12.42 4.30 -11.61
N GLY A 110 -11.31 4.22 -12.37
CA GLY A 110 -10.18 5.14 -12.30
C GLY A 110 -8.88 4.47 -11.82
N PRO A 111 -7.76 5.20 -11.82
CA PRO A 111 -6.49 4.69 -11.34
C PRO A 111 -6.52 4.43 -9.83
N LYS A 112 -6.07 3.25 -9.39
CA LYS A 112 -6.00 2.87 -7.98
C LYS A 112 -4.55 2.70 -7.55
N LEU A 113 -4.18 3.27 -6.40
CA LEU A 113 -2.87 3.09 -5.80
C LEU A 113 -2.85 1.74 -5.06
N VAL A 114 -1.87 0.90 -5.39
CA VAL A 114 -1.76 -0.47 -4.89
C VAL A 114 -0.32 -0.74 -4.48
N ILE A 115 -0.12 -1.51 -3.42
CA ILE A 115 1.17 -2.10 -3.06
C ILE A 115 1.12 -3.57 -3.43
N GLY A 116 1.86 -3.92 -4.47
CA GLY A 116 1.96 -5.28 -4.98
C GLY A 116 2.91 -6.15 -4.16
N THR A 117 2.50 -7.37 -3.86
CA THR A 117 3.36 -8.43 -3.29
C THR A 117 3.21 -9.73 -4.09
N LEU A 118 4.01 -10.75 -3.80
CA LEU A 118 3.86 -12.08 -4.40
C LEU A 118 2.57 -12.77 -3.96
N SER A 119 2.24 -12.70 -2.67
CA SER A 119 1.12 -13.44 -2.06
C SER A 119 -0.23 -12.74 -2.24
N GLY A 120 -0.22 -11.40 -2.37
CA GLY A 120 -1.43 -10.59 -2.50
C GLY A 120 -1.17 -9.16 -2.95
N ASN A 121 -2.16 -8.30 -2.77
CA ASN A 121 -2.06 -6.88 -3.10
C ASN A 121 -2.75 -6.04 -2.02
N ALA A 122 -2.14 -4.91 -1.67
CA ALA A 122 -2.65 -3.93 -0.72
C ALA A 122 -3.26 -2.76 -1.50
N LEU A 123 -4.59 -2.66 -1.55
CA LEU A 123 -5.27 -1.52 -2.13
C LEU A 123 -5.26 -0.36 -1.12
N VAL A 124 -4.77 0.80 -1.55
CA VAL A 124 -4.90 2.03 -0.77
C VAL A 124 -6.29 2.61 -1.02
N THR A 125 -7.15 2.55 0.00
CA THR A 125 -8.55 3.02 -0.10
C THR A 125 -8.72 4.48 0.32
N SER A 126 -7.79 5.01 1.11
CA SER A 126 -7.68 6.44 1.44
C SER A 126 -6.21 6.81 1.60
N ALA A 127 -5.83 8.00 1.14
CA ALA A 127 -4.45 8.47 1.19
C ALA A 127 -4.39 9.99 1.31
N THR A 128 -3.38 10.49 2.03
CA THR A 128 -3.12 11.92 2.19
C THR A 128 -1.88 12.31 1.39
N ARG A 129 -2.01 13.30 0.50
CA ARG A 129 -0.88 13.83 -0.27
C ARG A 129 -0.01 14.68 0.63
N LEU A 130 1.29 14.37 0.68
CA LEU A 130 2.26 15.10 1.48
C LEU A 130 3.01 16.15 0.66
N ASP A 131 3.03 16.02 -0.66
CA ASP A 131 3.74 16.89 -1.59
C ASP A 131 2.93 18.12 -2.04
N GLN A 132 1.66 18.22 -1.63
CA GLN A 132 0.78 19.33 -2.00
C GLN A 132 0.35 20.13 -0.76
N VAL A 133 0.19 21.43 -0.93
CA VAL A 133 -0.49 22.29 0.04
C VAL A 133 -1.97 22.20 -0.30
N GLU A 134 -2.76 21.53 0.53
CA GLU A 134 -4.22 21.58 0.40
C GLU A 134 -4.67 23.02 0.62
N LEU A 135 -5.27 23.63 -0.41
CA LEU A 135 -6.08 24.83 -0.22
C LEU A 135 -7.31 24.37 0.57
N SER A 136 -7.33 24.73 1.84
CA SER A 136 -8.33 24.38 2.84
C SER A 136 -9.72 24.86 2.43
N TYR A 137 -10.43 24.05 1.64
CA TYR A 137 -11.88 24.11 1.46
C TYR A 137 -12.47 22.70 1.44
N LEU A 138 -11.99 21.78 2.27
CA LEU A 138 -12.74 20.57 2.56
C LEU A 138 -12.37 20.04 3.95
N ASN A 139 -13.37 20.07 4.83
CA ASN A 139 -13.35 19.51 6.17
C ASN A 139 -13.10 18.00 6.10
N ILE A 140 -11.88 17.55 6.39
CA ILE A 140 -11.64 16.16 6.80
C ILE A 140 -10.68 16.17 7.98
N ILE A 141 -11.26 16.07 9.17
CA ILE A 141 -10.55 15.68 10.40
C ILE A 141 -10.44 14.15 10.34
N MET A 142 -9.21 13.62 10.36
CA MET A 142 -8.98 12.20 10.67
C MET A 142 -7.84 12.08 11.67
N VAL A 143 -8.23 11.79 12.91
CA VAL A 143 -7.37 11.36 14.02
C VAL A 143 -7.26 9.84 13.94
N SER A 144 -6.07 9.28 14.18
CA SER A 144 -5.94 7.89 14.60
C SER A 144 -4.74 7.77 15.55
N GLU A 145 -5.06 7.52 16.82
CA GLU A 145 -4.18 7.02 17.87
C GLU A 145 -4.33 5.50 17.91
N THR A 146 -3.22 4.77 17.84
CA THR A 146 -3.15 3.40 18.36
C THR A 146 -1.97 3.33 19.32
N LYS A 147 -2.22 3.69 20.58
CA LYS A 147 -1.41 3.20 21.69
C LYS A 147 -1.76 1.72 21.89
N LEU A 148 -0.88 0.83 21.46
CA LEU A 148 -0.88 -0.54 21.94
C LEU A 148 -0.32 -0.52 23.37
N HIS A 149 -1.21 -0.53 24.35
CA HIS A 149 -0.85 -0.88 25.72
C HIS A 149 -0.76 -2.40 25.84
N ASN A 150 0.33 -2.85 26.48
CA ASN A 150 0.65 -4.24 26.82
C ASN A 150 -0.56 -5.00 27.40
N LEU A 151 -0.81 -6.20 26.89
CA LEU A 151 -1.37 -7.33 27.61
C LEU A 151 -0.50 -8.56 27.32
#